data_AF-A0A5P1FUM6-F1
#
_entry.id   AF-A0A5P1FUM6-F1
#
_cell.length_a   1.000
_cell.length_b   1.000
_cell.length_c   1.000
_cell.angle_alpha   90.00
_cell.angle_beta   90.00
_cell.angle_gamma   90.00
#
_symmetry.space_group_name_H-M   'P 1'
#
loop_
_entity.id
_entity.type
_entity.pdbx_description
1 polymer ?
#
loop_
_entity_poly.entity_id
_entity_poly.type
_entity_poly.pdbx_seq_one_letter_code
_entity_poly.pdbx_strand_id
1 'polypeptide(L)'
;MEKKQSKRKTSPSLANLCIESASSSREIVETWRRQKRTLERLPSHLADALFRRLRHRRLLYPSLLEVFQHCVEEVDLSGESSVDAEWMAYLGGFRNLRILKLSDCRSLNNHALWPVTGINF
;
A
#
# COMPACT_ATOMS: atom_id res chain seq x y z
N MET A 1 26.83 0.13 -36.18
CA MET A 1 26.48 1.19 -35.21
C MET A 1 25.23 0.71 -34.48
N GLU A 2 25.40 0.15 -33.28
CA GLU A 2 25.16 0.82 -31.98
C GLU A 2 23.64 0.79 -31.62
N LYS A 3 23.15 0.19 -30.52
CA LYS A 3 23.71 -0.03 -29.18
C LYS A 3 23.15 -1.31 -28.54
N LYS A 4 24.04 -2.17 -28.03
CA LYS A 4 23.72 -3.16 -26.99
C LYS A 4 23.37 -2.40 -25.71
N GLN A 5 22.11 -2.37 -25.30
CA GLN A 5 21.75 -1.94 -23.96
C GLN A 5 22.20 -3.01 -22.96
N SER A 6 23.38 -2.77 -22.39
CA SER A 6 23.91 -3.46 -21.23
C SER A 6 22.95 -3.28 -20.05
N LYS A 7 22.09 -4.28 -19.79
CA LYS A 7 21.36 -4.44 -18.52
C LYS A 7 22.40 -4.49 -17.40
N ARG A 8 22.71 -3.34 -16.78
CA ARG A 8 23.38 -3.32 -15.48
C ARG A 8 22.49 -4.12 -14.53
N LYS A 9 22.96 -5.27 -14.06
CA LYS A 9 22.39 -5.94 -12.89
C LYS A 9 22.65 -5.01 -11.71
N THR A 10 21.76 -4.05 -11.49
CA THR A 10 21.76 -3.24 -10.28
C THR A 10 21.39 -4.18 -9.15
N SER A 11 22.36 -4.51 -8.29
CA SER A 11 22.09 -5.25 -7.06
C SER A 11 20.93 -4.57 -6.33
N PRO A 12 19.89 -5.32 -5.89
CA PRO A 12 18.78 -4.71 -5.19
C PRO A 12 19.31 -3.99 -3.94
N SER A 13 18.83 -2.77 -3.70
CA SER A 13 19.16 -2.04 -2.48
C SER A 13 18.73 -2.83 -1.26
N LEU A 14 19.37 -2.59 -0.11
CA LEU A 14 18.96 -3.21 1.15
C LEU A 14 17.47 -2.97 1.44
N ALA A 15 16.98 -1.75 1.17
CA ALA A 15 15.56 -1.42 1.30
C ALA A 15 14.66 -2.32 0.44
N ASN A 16 15.05 -2.59 -0.82
CA ASN A 16 14.29 -3.48 -1.69
C ASN A 16 14.29 -4.92 -1.16
N LEU A 17 15.43 -5.42 -0.68
CA LEU A 17 15.53 -6.74 -0.07
C LEU A 17 14.68 -6.85 1.20
N CYS A 18 14.69 -5.83 2.05
CA CYS A 18 13.84 -5.76 3.24
C CYS A 18 12.35 -5.76 2.87
N ILE A 19 11.94 -4.98 1.87
CA ILE A 19 10.55 -4.94 1.39
C ILE A 19 10.15 -6.29 0.79
N GLU A 20 11.03 -6.93 0.02
CA GLU A 20 10.80 -8.26 -0.54
C GLU A 20 10.63 -9.31 0.55
N SER A 21 11.50 -9.28 1.57
CA SER A 21 11.39 -10.17 2.72
C SER A 21 10.11 -9.92 3.51
N ALA A 22 9.78 -8.66 3.79
CA ALA A 22 8.61 -8.26 4.57
C ALA A 22 7.28 -8.58 3.87
N SER A 23 7.28 -8.68 2.53
CA SER A 23 6.11 -9.01 1.72
C SER A 23 6.13 -10.44 1.16
N SER A 24 7.00 -11.31 1.69
CA SER A 24 7.17 -12.65 1.11
C SER A 24 6.01 -13.60 1.41
N SER A 25 5.42 -13.53 2.62
CA SER A 25 4.28 -14.36 3.03
C SER A 25 3.32 -13.60 3.93
N ARG A 26 2.07 -14.11 4.05
CA ARG A 26 1.07 -13.56 4.97
C ARG A 26 1.50 -13.66 6.43
N GLU A 27 2.18 -14.72 6.81
CA GLU A 27 2.68 -14.93 8.19
C GLU A 27 3.68 -13.85 8.60
N ILE A 28 4.59 -13.47 7.68
CA ILE A 28 5.55 -12.39 7.93
C ILE A 28 4.82 -11.06 8.07
N VAL A 29 3.82 -10.81 7.23
CA VAL A 29 2.95 -9.64 7.33
C VAL A 29 2.28 -9.56 8.70
N GLU A 30 1.68 -10.64 9.19
CA GLU A 30 1.09 -10.67 10.53
C GLU A 30 2.12 -10.46 11.64
N THR A 31 3.35 -10.93 11.44
CA THR A 31 4.42 -10.80 12.43
C THR A 31 4.80 -9.34 12.64
N TRP A 32 5.11 -8.61 11.57
CA TRP A 32 5.47 -7.19 11.69
C TRP A 32 4.26 -6.29 11.92
N ARG A 33 3.05 -6.70 11.53
CA ARG A 33 1.80 -5.95 11.81
C ARG A 33 1.60 -5.72 13.31
N ARG A 34 1.99 -6.69 14.14
CA ARG A 34 1.95 -6.56 15.62
C ARG A 34 2.86 -5.45 16.14
N GLN A 35 3.85 -5.01 15.35
CA GLN A 35 4.78 -3.92 15.66
C GLN A 35 4.31 -2.58 15.06
N LYS A 36 2.99 -2.35 15.00
CA LYS A 36 2.32 -1.19 14.38
C LYS A 36 3.05 0.15 14.61
N ARG A 37 3.39 0.47 15.86
CA ARG A 37 4.05 1.74 16.24
C ARG A 37 5.38 2.00 15.52
N THR A 38 6.14 0.95 15.20
CA THR A 38 7.43 1.09 14.50
C THR A 38 7.20 1.43 13.02
N LEU A 39 6.18 0.84 12.42
CA LEU A 39 5.85 1.02 11.00
C LEU A 39 5.09 2.31 10.71
N GLU A 40 4.37 2.84 11.70
CA GLU A 40 3.76 4.17 11.62
C GLU A 40 4.81 5.28 11.41
N ARG A 41 6.06 5.06 11.84
CA ARG A 41 7.19 6.00 11.66
C ARG A 41 8.02 5.72 10.41
N LEU A 42 7.58 4.79 9.57
CA LEU A 42 8.29 4.45 8.34
C LEU A 42 8.29 5.66 7.39
N PRO A 43 9.43 6.03 6.78
CA PRO A 43 9.47 7.07 5.76
C PRO A 43 8.49 6.77 4.61
N SER A 44 7.77 7.79 4.13
CA SER A 44 6.66 7.61 3.16
C SER A 44 7.07 6.87 1.90
N HIS A 45 8.24 7.18 1.33
CA HIS A 45 8.76 6.47 0.16
C HIS A 45 8.92 4.95 0.36
N LEU A 46 9.28 4.50 1.57
CA LEU A 46 9.38 3.07 1.90
C LEU A 46 8.01 2.47 2.18
N ALA A 47 7.12 3.22 2.84
CA ALA A 47 5.76 2.81 3.10
C ALA A 47 4.99 2.59 1.79
N ASP A 48 5.06 3.54 0.86
CA ASP A 48 4.44 3.45 -0.46
C ASP A 48 5.02 2.28 -1.25
N ALA A 49 6.34 2.06 -1.19
CA ALA A 49 6.98 0.93 -1.86
C ALA A 49 6.53 -0.42 -1.28
N LEU A 50 6.43 -0.54 0.05
CA LEU A 50 5.89 -1.71 0.73
C LEU A 50 4.42 -1.95 0.37
N PHE A 51 3.60 -0.89 0.41
CA PHE A 51 2.18 -0.94 0.06
C PHE A 51 1.97 -1.45 -1.36
N ARG A 52 2.67 -0.87 -2.34
CA ARG A 52 2.62 -1.31 -3.76
C ARG A 52 3.01 -2.78 -3.91
N ARG A 53 3.99 -3.26 -3.15
CA ARG A 53 4.43 -4.66 -3.19
C ARG A 53 3.41 -5.60 -2.56
N LEU A 54 2.80 -5.23 -1.44
CA LEU A 54 1.73 -5.99 -0.81
C LEU A 54 0.51 -6.10 -1.72
N ARG A 55 0.15 -5.01 -2.42
CA ARG A 55 -0.90 -5.03 -3.44
C ARG A 55 -0.58 -6.01 -4.56
N HIS A 56 0.62 -5.89 -5.15
CA HIS A 56 1.02 -6.75 -6.27
C HIS A 56 1.01 -8.24 -5.89
N ARG A 57 1.27 -8.56 -4.62
CA ARG A 57 1.22 -9.93 -4.09
C ARG A 57 -0.15 -10.35 -3.55
N ARG A 58 -1.18 -9.49 -3.65
CA ARG A 58 -2.53 -9.72 -3.11
C ARG A 58 -2.54 -10.05 -1.62
N LEU A 59 -1.66 -9.41 -0.87
CA LEU A 59 -1.52 -9.57 0.58
C LEU A 59 -2.26 -8.48 1.38
N LEU A 60 -2.82 -7.48 0.68
CA LEU A 60 -3.64 -6.44 1.32
C LEU A 60 -5.00 -7.00 1.72
N TYR A 61 -5.46 -6.56 2.89
CA TYR A 61 -6.81 -6.77 3.40
C TYR A 61 -7.17 -5.56 4.27
N PRO A 62 -8.46 -5.30 4.56
CA PRO A 62 -8.92 -4.04 5.18
C PRO A 62 -8.16 -3.67 6.45
N SER A 63 -8.11 -4.58 7.43
CA SER A 63 -7.47 -4.30 8.73
C SER A 63 -5.93 -4.21 8.70
N LEU A 64 -5.28 -4.47 7.55
CA LEU A 64 -3.85 -4.19 7.36
C LEU A 64 -3.60 -2.72 7.07
N LEU A 65 -4.58 -2.02 6.47
CA LEU A 65 -4.47 -0.62 6.07
C LEU A 65 -4.22 0.30 7.27
N GLU A 66 -4.67 -0.09 8.46
CA GLU A 66 -4.41 0.66 9.70
C GLU A 66 -2.93 0.93 9.96
N VAL A 67 -2.04 0.02 9.57
CA VAL A 67 -0.60 0.16 9.81
C VAL A 67 -0.01 1.30 8.96
N PHE A 68 -0.70 1.68 7.89
CA PHE A 68 -0.24 2.67 6.91
C PHE A 68 -0.85 4.07 7.09
N GLN A 69 -1.80 4.23 8.01
CA GLN A 69 -2.58 5.47 8.21
C GLN A 69 -1.73 6.73 8.41
N HIS A 70 -0.52 6.58 8.94
CA HIS A 70 0.39 7.68 9.28
C HIS A 70 1.61 7.81 8.37
N CYS A 71 1.82 6.91 7.41
CA CYS A 71 3.06 6.90 6.64
C CYS A 71 2.87 6.84 5.12
N VAL A 72 1.77 6.28 4.61
CA VAL A 72 1.53 6.20 3.16
C VAL A 72 0.96 7.52 2.64
N GLU A 73 1.52 7.98 1.52
CA GLU A 73 1.05 9.16 0.80
C GLU A 73 0.29 8.79 -0.48
N GLU A 74 0.57 7.63 -1.07
CA GLU A 74 -0.09 7.14 -2.29
C GLU A 74 -0.73 5.77 -2.06
N VAL A 75 -2.06 5.71 -2.17
CA VAL A 75 -2.83 4.46 -2.22
C VAL A 75 -3.39 4.28 -3.62
N ASP A 76 -2.94 3.23 -4.30
CA ASP A 76 -3.52 2.77 -5.56
C ASP A 76 -4.18 1.43 -5.33
N LEU A 77 -5.51 1.37 -5.39
CA LEU A 77 -6.31 0.15 -5.31
C LEU A 77 -7.06 -0.13 -6.61
N SER A 78 -6.63 0.49 -7.71
CA SER A 78 -7.32 0.38 -8.99
C SER A 78 -7.39 -1.07 -9.46
N GLY A 79 -8.57 -1.49 -9.94
CA GLY A 79 -8.85 -2.84 -10.43
C GLY A 79 -9.07 -3.90 -9.35
N GLU A 80 -8.99 -3.54 -8.06
CA GLU A 80 -9.24 -4.49 -6.97
C GLU A 80 -10.75 -4.67 -6.74
N SER A 81 -11.26 -5.86 -7.08
CA SER A 81 -12.68 -6.18 -6.92
C SER A 81 -13.11 -6.38 -5.48
N SER A 82 -12.17 -6.56 -4.54
CA SER A 82 -12.44 -6.72 -3.11
C SER A 82 -12.64 -5.40 -2.37
N VAL A 83 -12.40 -4.26 -3.02
CA VAL A 83 -12.50 -2.94 -2.40
C VAL A 83 -13.97 -2.52 -2.31
N ASP A 84 -14.47 -2.50 -1.09
CA ASP A 84 -15.84 -2.18 -0.73
C ASP A 84 -15.90 -1.12 0.39
N ALA A 85 -17.05 -0.96 1.04
CA ALA A 85 -17.23 0.00 2.12
C ALA A 85 -16.29 -0.24 3.33
N GLU A 86 -15.87 -1.48 3.60
CA GLU A 86 -14.96 -1.78 4.70
C GLU A 86 -13.58 -1.17 4.43
N TRP A 87 -13.06 -1.36 3.22
CA TRP A 87 -11.79 -0.76 2.80
C TRP A 87 -11.81 0.76 2.92
N MET A 88 -12.91 1.37 2.48
CA MET A 88 -13.07 2.82 2.54
C MET A 88 -13.14 3.35 3.97
N ALA A 89 -13.75 2.61 4.90
CA ALA A 89 -13.76 2.96 6.32
C ALA A 89 -12.33 3.07 6.91
N TYR A 90 -11.44 2.15 6.54
CA TYR A 90 -10.03 2.23 6.95
C TYR A 90 -9.27 3.37 6.26
N LEU A 91 -9.54 3.60 4.98
CA LEU A 91 -8.92 4.68 4.20
C LEU A 91 -9.27 6.06 4.74
N GLY A 92 -10.49 6.24 5.26
CA GLY A 92 -10.90 7.48 5.94
C GLY A 92 -10.01 7.89 7.12
N GLY A 93 -9.25 6.95 7.70
CA GLY A 93 -8.30 7.22 8.78
C GLY A 93 -6.91 7.68 8.34
N PHE A 94 -6.62 7.75 7.03
CA PHE A 94 -5.29 8.12 6.56
C PHE A 94 -5.05 9.62 6.71
N ARG A 95 -3.92 9.99 7.34
CA ARG A 95 -3.61 11.40 7.65
C ARG A 95 -2.70 12.08 6.65
N ASN A 96 -1.90 11.30 5.93
CA ASN A 96 -0.89 11.81 5.00
C ASN A 96 -1.22 11.43 3.55
N LEU A 97 -2.41 10.90 3.29
CA LEU A 97 -2.82 10.45 1.96
C LEU A 97 -3.00 11.66 1.03
N ARG A 98 -2.25 11.66 -0.08
CA ARG A 98 -2.27 12.71 -1.10
C ARG A 98 -2.87 12.21 -2.41
N ILE A 99 -2.71 10.92 -2.68
CA ILE A 99 -3.17 10.30 -3.92
C ILE A 99 -3.95 9.04 -3.58
N LEU A 100 -5.22 9.00 -3.98
CA LEU A 100 -6.09 7.83 -3.87
C LEU A 100 -6.61 7.44 -5.25
N LYS A 101 -6.24 6.26 -5.75
CA LYS A 101 -6.70 5.72 -7.04
C LYS A 101 -7.64 4.54 -6.81
N LEU A 102 -8.87 4.66 -7.32
CA LEU A 102 -9.97 3.70 -7.13
C LEU A 102 -10.61 3.30 -8.47
N SER A 103 -9.89 3.45 -9.58
CA SER A 103 -10.39 3.14 -10.91
C SER A 103 -10.75 1.65 -11.02
N ASP A 104 -11.83 1.30 -11.71
CA ASP A 104 -12.24 -0.08 -11.98
C ASP A 104 -12.53 -0.98 -10.74
N CYS A 105 -12.77 -0.39 -9.57
CA CYS A 105 -13.20 -1.10 -8.37
C CYS A 105 -14.70 -1.44 -8.43
N ARG A 106 -15.04 -2.68 -8.78
CA ARG A 106 -16.44 -3.11 -9.05
C ARG A 106 -17.34 -3.15 -7.81
N SER A 107 -16.78 -3.31 -6.62
CA SER A 107 -17.54 -3.42 -5.38
C SER A 107 -17.75 -2.09 -4.67
N LEU A 108 -17.20 -0.99 -5.22
CA LEU A 108 -17.46 0.36 -4.73
C LEU A 108 -18.81 0.86 -5.22
N ASN A 109 -19.55 1.45 -4.30
CA ASN A 109 -20.79 2.18 -4.57
C ASN A 109 -20.72 3.57 -3.93
N ASN A 110 -21.68 4.44 -4.22
CA ASN A 110 -21.68 5.81 -3.71
C ASN A 110 -21.67 5.87 -2.17
N HIS A 111 -22.28 4.89 -1.49
CA HIS A 111 -22.27 4.85 -0.02
C HIS A 111 -20.89 4.51 0.56
N ALA A 112 -20.12 3.66 -0.13
CA ALA A 112 -18.77 3.32 0.27
C ALA A 112 -17.83 4.52 0.25
N LEU A 113 -18.16 5.62 -0.45
CA LEU A 113 -17.29 6.80 -0.53
C LEU A 113 -17.40 7.73 0.69
N TRP A 114 -18.49 7.66 1.47
CA TRP A 114 -18.69 8.56 2.63
C TRP A 114 -17.53 8.61 3.62
N PRO A 115 -16.87 7.50 3.98
CA PRO A 115 -15.76 7.54 4.93
C PRO A 115 -14.54 8.34 4.44
N VAL A 116 -14.38 8.54 3.13
CA VAL A 116 -13.22 9.25 2.57
C VAL A 116 -13.52 10.70 2.17
N THR A 117 -14.77 11.16 2.25
CA THR A 117 -15.13 12.55 1.93
C THR A 117 -14.55 13.56 2.93
N GLY A 118 -14.18 13.10 4.13
CA GLY A 118 -13.53 13.92 5.17
C GLY A 118 -12.00 13.94 5.10
N ILE A 119 -11.38 13.29 4.11
CA ILE A 119 -9.92 13.36 3.93
C ILE A 119 -9.57 14.73 3.33
N ASN A 120 -8.77 15.51 4.06
CA ASN A 120 -8.22 16.77 3.54
C ASN A 120 -7.03 16.45 2.64
N PHE A 121 -7.14 16.77 1.35
CA PHE A 121 -6.07 16.66 0.36
C PHE A 121 -5.19 17.92 0.30
#